data_AF-A0A7V4TAH7-F1
#
_entry.id   AF-A0A7V4TAH7-F1
#
_cell.length_a   1.000
_cell.length_b   1.000
_cell.length_c   1.000
_cell.angle_alpha   90.00
_cell.angle_beta   90.00
_cell.angle_gamma   90.00
#
_symmetry.space_group_name_H-M   'P 1'
#
loop_
_entity.id
_entity.type
_entity.pdbx_description
1 polymer ?
#
loop_
_entity_poly.entity_id
_entity_poly.type
_entity_poly.pdbx_seq_one_letter_code
_entity_poly.pdbx_strand_id
1 'polypeptide(L)' 'AGPRTAQRLFELNPDVLITGNGPGGNAATVLEKSGMKIFVGAGQMTIKEAFEAYKKGELERF' A
#
# COMPACT_ATOMS: atom_id res chain seq x y z
N ALA A 1 -3.82 -4.07 6.84
CA ALA A 1 -3.83 -5.37 6.12
C ALA A 1 -3.31 -6.48 7.02
N GLY A 2 -3.73 -7.74 6.84
CA GLY A 2 -3.28 -8.90 7.65
C GLY A 2 -2.26 -9.80 6.94
N PRO A 3 -1.77 -10.90 7.58
CA PRO A 3 -0.69 -11.74 7.06
C PRO A 3 -0.94 -12.36 5.68
N ARG A 4 -2.17 -12.82 5.39
CA ARG A 4 -2.53 -13.39 4.07
C ARG A 4 -2.44 -12.35 2.94
N THR A 5 -2.84 -11.10 3.22
CA THR A 5 -2.71 -10.00 2.25
C THR A 5 -1.24 -9.71 1.99
N ALA A 6 -0.39 -9.73 3.02
CA ALA A 6 1.05 -9.52 2.86
C ALA A 6 1.70 -10.63 2.01
N GLN A 7 1.33 -11.89 2.23
CA GLN A 7 1.79 -13.01 1.42
C GLN A 7 1.38 -12.85 -0.04
N ARG A 8 0.12 -12.50 -0.31
CA ARG A 8 -0.35 -12.29 -1.68
C ARG A 8 0.36 -11.14 -2.38
N LEU A 9 0.62 -10.04 -1.66
CA LEU A 9 1.37 -8.91 -2.20
C LEU A 9 2.82 -9.29 -2.51
N PHE A 10 3.44 -10.10 -1.65
CA PHE A 10 4.78 -10.63 -1.91
C PHE A 10 4.83 -11.50 -3.18
N GLU A 11 3.84 -12.38 -3.38
CA GLU A 11 3.74 -13.20 -4.61
C GLU A 11 3.50 -12.39 -5.88
N LEU A 12 2.68 -11.34 -5.79
CA LEU A 12 2.38 -10.47 -6.92
C LEU A 12 3.55 -9.55 -7.28
N ASN A 13 4.45 -9.31 -6.33
CA ASN A 13 5.60 -8.42 -6.44
C ASN A 13 5.31 -7.08 -7.15
N PRO A 14 4.32 -6.30 -6.68
CA PRO A 14 3.97 -5.04 -7.32
C PRO A 14 5.01 -3.96 -7.00
N ASP A 15 5.22 -3.04 -7.95
CA ASP A 15 6.10 -1.88 -7.73
C ASP A 15 5.51 -0.88 -6.72
N VAL A 16 4.18 -0.78 -6.67
CA VAL A 16 3.44 0.24 -5.91
C VAL A 16 2.20 -0.35 -5.24
N LEU A 17 2.01 -0.03 -3.95
CA LEU A 17 0.78 -0.28 -3.19
C LEU A 17 0.19 1.03 -2.70
N ILE A 18 -1.07 1.29 -3.06
CA ILE A 18 -1.87 2.39 -2.53
C ILE A 18 -2.86 1.80 -1.52
N THR A 19 -2.90 2.35 -0.32
CA THR A 19 -3.75 1.84 0.76
C THR A 19 -4.26 2.95 1.68
N GLY A 20 -5.30 2.66 2.47
CA GLY A 20 -5.87 3.62 3.42
C GLY A 20 -5.00 3.76 4.66
N ASN A 21 -5.08 2.76 5.54
CA ASN A 21 -4.45 2.77 6.86
C ASN A 21 -3.05 2.11 6.88
N GLY A 22 -2.48 1.80 5.71
CA GLY A 22 -1.18 1.17 5.63
C GLY A 22 -1.16 -0.33 5.99
N PRO A 23 0.03 -0.93 5.93
CA PRO A 23 0.33 -2.21 6.55
C PRO A 23 0.04 -2.17 8.06
N GLY A 24 -0.61 -3.21 8.60
CA GLY A 24 -0.85 -3.34 10.04
C GLY A 24 -0.24 -4.62 10.60
N GLY A 25 0.28 -4.56 11.83
CA GLY A 25 0.87 -5.73 12.51
C GLY A 25 1.91 -6.46 11.68
N ASN A 26 1.80 -7.79 11.58
CA ASN A 26 2.75 -8.64 10.86
C ASN A 26 2.90 -8.33 9.35
N ALA A 27 1.92 -7.64 8.75
CA ALA A 27 2.02 -7.26 7.34
C ALA A 27 3.07 -6.16 7.10
N ALA A 28 3.30 -5.27 8.08
CA ALA A 28 4.28 -4.19 7.96
C ALA A 28 5.69 -4.74 7.74
N THR A 29 6.10 -5.69 8.58
CA THR A 29 7.44 -6.30 8.50
C THR A 29 7.70 -7.04 7.18
N VAL A 30 6.67 -7.65 6.59
CA VAL A 30 6.80 -8.33 5.28
C VAL A 30 6.86 -7.31 4.15
N LEU A 31 6.03 -6.28 4.22
CA LEU A 31 5.91 -5.27 3.18
C LEU A 31 7.13 -4.33 3.17
N GLU A 32 7.73 -4.00 4.32
CA GLU A 32 9.02 -3.31 4.44
C GLU A 32 10.15 -4.05 3.70
N LYS A 33 10.14 -5.38 3.72
CA LYS A 33 11.16 -6.22 3.07
C LYS A 33 10.90 -6.46 1.59
N SER A 34 9.74 -6.07 1.07
CA SER A 34 9.35 -6.34 -0.32
C SER A 34 9.98 -5.39 -1.34
N GLY A 35 10.59 -4.27 -0.91
CA GLY A 35 11.15 -3.25 -1.80
C GLY A 35 10.10 -2.41 -2.56
N MET A 36 8.82 -2.69 -2.36
CA MET A 36 7.68 -1.97 -2.91
C MET A 36 7.58 -0.54 -2.37
N LYS A 37 7.06 0.38 -3.20
CA LYS A 37 6.67 1.72 -2.76
C LYS A 37 5.25 1.69 -2.19
N ILE A 38 5.11 2.04 -0.92
CA ILE A 38 3.82 2.02 -0.24
C ILE A 38 3.35 3.46 -0.02
N PHE A 39 2.10 3.72 -0.39
CA PHE A 39 1.45 5.01 -0.21
C PHE A 39 0.19 4.86 0.64
N VAL A 40 0.05 5.72 1.65
CA VAL A 40 -1.03 5.70 2.63
C VAL A 40 -1.90 6.96 2.52
N GLY A 41 -3.07 6.95 3.19
CA GLY A 41 -4.01 8.08 3.19
C GLY A 41 -5.21 7.94 2.25
N ALA A 42 -5.33 6.82 1.52
CA ALA A 42 -6.43 6.59 0.58
C ALA A 42 -7.73 6.04 1.22
N GLY A 43 -7.86 6.09 2.56
CA GLY A 43 -8.91 5.36 3.28
C GLY A 43 -10.34 5.87 3.04
N GLN A 44 -10.47 7.11 2.61
CA GLN A 44 -11.75 7.77 2.30
C GLN A 44 -11.90 8.07 0.80
N MET A 45 -11.06 7.47 -0.04
CA MET A 45 -11.05 7.68 -1.48
C MET A 45 -11.65 6.48 -2.21
N THR A 46 -12.35 6.74 -3.31
CA THR A 46 -12.59 5.73 -4.33
C THR A 46 -11.27 5.29 -4.97
N ILE A 47 -11.26 4.15 -5.65
CA ILE A 47 -10.08 3.65 -6.38
C ILE A 47 -9.56 4.71 -7.37
N LYS A 48 -10.46 5.40 -8.07
CA LYS A 48 -10.10 6.45 -9.04
C LYS A 48 -9.43 7.64 -8.36
N GLU A 49 -10.00 8.11 -7.24
CA GLU A 49 -9.43 9.23 -6.48
C GLU A 49 -8.06 8.87 -5.90
N ALA A 50 -7.91 7.67 -5.33
CA ALA A 50 -6.64 7.20 -4.81
C ALA A 50 -5.54 7.12 -5.89
N PHE A 51 -5.91 6.65 -7.09
CA PHE A 51 -4.98 6.58 -8.21
C PHE A 51 -4.59 7.97 -8.73
N GLU A 52 -5.53 8.91 -8.81
CA GLU A 52 -5.21 10.29 -9.20
C GLU A 52 -4.39 11.02 -8.13
N ALA A 53 -4.69 10.84 -6.85
CA ALA A 53 -3.91 11.39 -5.73
C ALA A 53 -2.46 10.85 -5.75
N TYR A 54 -2.28 9.56 -6.02
CA TYR A 54 -0.95 8.98 -6.23
C TYR A 54 -0.20 9.64 -7.40
N LYS A 55 -0.85 9.78 -8.56
CA LYS A 55 -0.25 10.42 -9.74
C LYS A 55 0.15 11.88 -9.50
N LYS A 56 -0.57 12.58 -8.61
CA LYS A 56 -0.27 13.96 -8.22
C LYS A 56 0.75 14.08 -7.09
N GLY A 57 1.15 12.97 -6.47
CA GLY A 57 2.06 12.98 -5.31
C GLY A 57 1.40 13.48 -4.02
N GLU A 58 0.08 13.38 -3.90
CA GLU A 58 -0.70 13.87 -2.76
C GLU A 58 -0.80 12.84 -1.61
N LEU A 59 -0.36 11.59 -1.85
CA LEU A 59 -0.34 10.53 -0.86
C LEU A 59 1.01 10.47 -0.12
N GLU A 60 0.97 10.11 1.15
CA GLU A 60 2.16 9.97 2.00
C GLU A 60 2.85 8.64 1.71
N ARG A 61 4.18 8.67 1.58
CA ARG A 61 4.98 7.46 1.46
C ARG A 61 5.19 6.85 2.84
N PHE A 62 4.81 5.58 2.98
CA PHE A 62 5.05 4.76 4.17
C PHE A 62 6.44 4.12 4.13
#